data_AF-A0A183VGD9-F1
#
_entry.id   AF-A0A183VGD9-F1
#
_cell.length_a   1.000
_cell.length_b   1.000
_cell.length_c   1.000
_cell.angle_alpha   90.00
_cell.angle_beta   90.00
_cell.angle_gamma   90.00
#
_symmetry.space_group_name_H-M   'P 1'
#
loop_
_entity.id
_entity.type
_entity.pdbx_description
1 polymer ?
#
loop_
_entity_poly.entity_id
_entity_poly.type
_entity_poly.pdbx_seq_one_letter_code
_entity_poly.pdbx_strand_id
1 'polypeptide(L)'
;MAAVFDVDNMISRLLNVGMAGGRLTTQICFVAEEELHHVCLLAKQIFLSQSSLIELEPPLVVCGDIHGQYSDLLRIYDKNGFPPETNYLFLG
;
A
#
# COMPACT_ATOMS: atom_id res chain seq x y z
N MET A 1 -1.09 23.29 -15.51
CA MET A 1 -1.80 22.99 -14.26
C MET A 1 -1.64 21.50 -14.05
N ALA A 2 -0.65 21.09 -13.25
CA ALA A 2 -0.36 19.66 -13.07
C ALA A 2 -1.57 19.03 -12.37
N ALA A 3 -2.13 17.96 -12.94
CA ALA A 3 -3.15 17.19 -12.25
C ALA A 3 -2.57 16.75 -10.90
N VAL A 4 -3.19 17.19 -9.82
CA VAL A 4 -2.79 16.78 -8.47
C VAL A 4 -3.06 15.29 -8.40
N PHE A 5 -2.00 14.50 -8.25
CA PHE A 5 -2.14 13.05 -8.09
C PHE A 5 -2.90 12.77 -6.78
N ASP A 6 -4.11 12.24 -6.91
CA ASP A 6 -4.99 11.95 -5.77
C ASP A 6 -4.70 10.55 -5.22
N VAL A 7 -3.82 10.53 -4.22
CA VAL A 7 -3.39 9.30 -3.52
C VAL A 7 -4.58 8.64 -2.81
N ASP A 8 -5.47 9.44 -2.22
CA ASP A 8 -6.60 8.95 -1.41
C ASP A 8 -7.63 8.23 -2.28
N ASN A 9 -7.88 8.76 -3.48
CA ASN A 9 -8.73 8.10 -4.46
C ASN A 9 -8.16 6.75 -4.89
N MET A 10 -6.86 6.67 -5.14
CA MET A 10 -6.19 5.43 -5.52
C MET A 10 -6.24 4.39 -4.39
N ILE A 11 -5.97 4.78 -3.14
CA ILE A 11 -6.05 3.89 -1.97
C ILE A 11 -7.46 3.34 -1.83
N SER A 12 -8.49 4.20 -1.93
CA SER A 12 -9.89 3.78 -1.84
C SER A 12 -10.24 2.74 -2.91
N ARG A 13 -9.77 2.93 -4.14
CA ARG A 13 -9.96 1.97 -5.25
C ARG A 13 -9.25 0.64 -5.00
N LEU A 14 -8.07 0.65 -4.41
CA LEU A 14 -7.32 -0.56 -4.04
C LEU A 14 -8.06 -1.34 -2.94
N LEU A 15 -8.49 -0.66 -1.88
CA LEU A 15 -9.17 -1.29 -0.74
C LEU A 15 -10.55 -1.87 -1.11
N ASN A 16 -11.28 -1.23 -2.02
CA ASN A 16 -12.60 -1.70 -2.47
C ASN A 16 -12.56 -3.07 -3.19
N VAL A 17 -11.39 -3.54 -3.64
CA VAL A 17 -11.21 -4.88 -4.22
C VAL A 17 -11.36 -5.97 -3.14
N GLY A 18 -11.17 -5.64 -1.87
CA GLY A 18 -11.10 -6.56 -0.73
C GLY A 18 -12.42 -6.93 -0.07
N MET A 19 -13.53 -6.23 -0.36
CA MET A 19 -14.76 -6.36 0.42
C MET A 19 -15.62 -7.55 -0.04
N ALA A 20 -15.60 -8.60 0.79
CA ALA A 20 -16.54 -9.73 0.93
C ALA A 20 -17.12 -10.37 -0.36
N GLY A 21 -16.46 -11.45 -0.82
CA GLY A 21 -17.09 -12.49 -1.66
C GLY A 21 -16.83 -12.40 -3.17
N GLY A 22 -16.18 -11.34 -3.64
CA GLY A 22 -15.73 -11.24 -5.02
C GLY A 22 -14.43 -12.03 -5.23
N ARG A 23 -14.42 -12.96 -6.19
CA ARG A 23 -13.15 -13.42 -6.81
C ARG A 23 -12.33 -12.17 -7.15
N LEU A 24 -11.00 -12.21 -7.00
CA LEU A 24 -10.07 -11.21 -7.53
C LEU A 24 -10.21 -11.16 -9.05
N THR A 25 -11.29 -10.57 -9.55
CA THR A 25 -11.48 -10.35 -10.98
C THR A 25 -10.58 -9.18 -11.32
N THR A 26 -9.70 -9.40 -12.28
CA THR A 26 -8.83 -8.44 -12.97
C THR A 26 -9.51 -7.16 -13.47
N GLN A 27 -10.81 -6.98 -13.22
CA GLN A 27 -11.65 -5.88 -13.71
C GLN A 27 -11.91 -4.76 -12.69
N ILE A 28 -11.56 -4.90 -11.41
CA ILE A 28 -11.99 -3.95 -10.37
C ILE A 28 -10.92 -2.91 -10.00
N CYS A 29 -9.64 -3.15 -10.28
CA CYS A 29 -8.56 -2.20 -10.02
C CYS A 29 -7.89 -1.70 -11.31
N PHE A 30 -8.54 -0.79 -12.02
CA PHE A 30 -7.97 -0.15 -13.21
C PHE A 30 -6.97 0.95 -12.84
N VAL A 31 -5.84 0.64 -12.22
CA VAL A 31 -4.80 1.66 -12.01
C VAL A 31 -4.17 1.97 -13.37
N ALA A 32 -4.22 3.23 -13.80
CA ALA A 32 -3.60 3.61 -15.07
C ALA A 32 -2.07 3.47 -14.96
N GLU A 33 -1.41 3.16 -16.09
CA GLU A 33 0.06 3.06 -16.12
C GLU A 33 0.72 4.36 -15.64
N GLU A 34 0.15 5.50 -16.01
CA GLU A 34 0.63 6.82 -15.58
C GLU A 34 0.51 7.01 -14.05
N GLU A 35 -0.60 6.55 -13.44
CA GLU A 35 -0.79 6.58 -11.98
C GLU A 35 0.25 5.70 -11.29
N LEU A 36 0.48 4.48 -11.77
CA LEU A 36 1.50 3.56 -11.23
C LEU A 36 2.90 4.16 -11.33
N HIS A 37 3.25 4.73 -12.48
CA HIS A 37 4.54 5.37 -12.68
C HIS A 37 4.72 6.55 -11.72
N HIS A 38 3.66 7.34 -11.49
CA HIS A 38 3.69 8.45 -10.55
C HIS A 38 3.92 7.99 -9.09
N VAL A 39 3.24 6.93 -8.66
CA VAL A 39 3.44 6.33 -7.33
C VAL A 39 4.88 5.85 -7.16
N CYS A 40 5.42 5.13 -8.14
CA CYS A 40 6.80 4.67 -8.10
C CYS A 40 7.80 5.82 -8.00
N LEU A 41 7.57 6.93 -8.72
CA LEU A 41 8.43 8.12 -8.64
C LEU A 41 8.36 8.77 -7.26
N LEU A 42 7.16 8.95 -6.70
CA LEU A 42 6.98 9.54 -5.38
C LEU A 42 7.59 8.66 -4.27
N ALA A 43 7.32 7.35 -4.31
CA ALA A 43 7.88 6.38 -3.38
C ALA A 43 9.42 6.38 -3.45
N LYS A 44 10.00 6.39 -4.66
CA LYS A 44 11.45 6.50 -4.86
C LYS A 44 12.02 7.76 -4.22
N GLN A 45 11.37 8.91 -4.38
CA GLN A 45 11.83 10.16 -3.77
C GLN A 45 11.84 10.08 -2.24
N ILE A 46 10.82 9.46 -1.64
CA ILE A 46 10.72 9.24 -0.19
C ILE A 46 11.82 8.28 0.27
N PHE A 47 12.03 7.16 -0.41
CA PHE A 47 13.10 6.21 -0.05
C PHE A 47 14.49 6.83 -0.15
N LEU A 48 14.73 7.72 -1.12
CA LEU A 48 16.00 8.42 -1.27
C LEU A 48 16.21 9.52 -0.23
N SER A 49 15.15 10.08 0.35
CA SER A 49 15.26 11.09 1.41
C SER A 49 15.45 10.45 2.79
N GLN A 50 15.09 9.19 2.95
CA GLN A 50 15.26 8.41 4.17
C GLN A 50 16.63 7.69 4.22
N SER A 51 17.07 7.36 5.43
CA SER A 51 18.29 6.58 5.64
C SER A 51 18.09 5.12 5.20
N SER A 52 19.12 4.51 4.60
CA SER A 52 19.13 3.08 4.29
C SER A 52 19.01 2.19 5.53
N LEU A 53 19.47 2.69 6.68
CA LEU A 53 19.25 2.07 7.99
C LEU A 53 18.18 2.89 8.72
N ILE A 54 16.98 2.31 8.86
CA ILE A 54 15.87 2.94 9.55
C ILE A 54 15.90 2.62 11.04
N GLU A 55 15.68 3.62 11.87
CA GLU A 55 15.46 3.49 13.31
C GLU A 55 13.97 3.70 13.58
N LEU A 56 13.32 2.73 14.22
CA LEU A 56 11.87 2.73 14.45
C LEU A 56 11.57 2.53 15.92
N GLU A 57 10.54 3.23 16.41
CA GLU A 57 10.05 3.08 17.77
C GLU A 57 8.78 2.20 17.81
N PRO A 58 8.61 1.37 18.85
CA PRO A 58 7.37 0.64 19.06
C PRO A 58 6.21 1.59 19.45
N PRO A 59 4.95 1.23 19.20
CA PRO A 59 4.47 -0.05 18.67
C PRO A 59 4.44 -0.10 17.12
N LEU A 60 4.81 -1.25 16.56
CA LEU A 60 4.69 -1.53 15.13
C LEU A 60 4.47 -3.03 14.86
N VAL A 61 3.90 -3.34 13.71
CA VAL A 61 3.71 -4.71 13.21
C VAL A 61 4.77 -5.01 12.15
N VAL A 62 5.53 -6.08 12.37
CA VAL A 62 6.53 -6.55 11.42
C VAL A 62 5.90 -7.63 10.53
N CYS A 63 5.89 -7.40 9.23
CA CYS A 63 5.41 -8.30 8.20
C CYS A 63 6.59 -8.89 7.42
N GLY A 64 6.61 -10.20 7.25
CA GLY A 64 7.49 -10.86 6.28
C GLY A 64 6.94 -10.76 4.86
N ASP A 65 7.40 -11.67 4.00
CA ASP A 65 7.10 -11.60 2.58
C ASP A 65 5.62 -11.80 2.24
N ILE A 66 5.13 -10.98 1.31
CA ILE A 66 3.75 -11.05 0.79
C ILE A 66 3.66 -11.82 -0.54
N HIS A 67 4.72 -11.81 -1.36
CA HIS A 67 4.78 -12.51 -2.66
C HIS A 67 3.57 -12.29 -3.59
N GLY A 68 2.97 -11.09 -3.54
CA GLY A 68 1.82 -10.74 -4.38
C GLY A 68 0.46 -11.29 -3.89
N GLN A 69 0.40 -11.88 -2.69
CA GLN A 69 -0.84 -12.34 -2.06
C GLN A 69 -1.62 -11.16 -1.46
N TYR A 70 -2.27 -10.38 -2.33
CA TYR A 70 -2.99 -9.15 -1.93
C TYR A 70 -4.10 -9.40 -0.90
N SER A 71 -4.79 -10.55 -0.99
CA SER A 71 -5.83 -10.91 -0.01
C SER A 71 -5.28 -11.12 1.40
N ASP A 72 -4.08 -11.69 1.53
CA ASP A 72 -3.42 -11.87 2.82
C ASP A 72 -2.95 -10.53 3.39
N LEU A 73 -2.47 -9.61 2.55
CA LEU A 73 -2.14 -8.24 2.95
C LEU A 73 -3.35 -7.51 3.54
N LEU A 74 -4.50 -7.57 2.87
CA LEU A 74 -5.74 -6.97 3.39
C LEU A 74 -6.16 -7.59 4.72
N ARG A 75 -6.06 -8.90 4.85
CA ARG A 75 -6.35 -9.61 6.10
C ARG A 75 -5.40 -9.24 7.24
N ILE A 76 -4.14 -8.92 6.95
CA ILE A 76 -3.18 -8.40 7.94
C ILE A 76 -3.62 -7.02 8.44
N TYR A 77 -4.10 -6.15 7.55
CA TYR A 77 -4.65 -4.84 7.94
C TYR A 77 -5.95 -4.97 8.73
N ASP A 78 -6.89 -5.80 8.30
CA ASP A 78 -8.14 -6.05 9.03
C ASP A 78 -7.90 -6.56 10.45
N LYS A 79 -6.84 -7.37 10.64
CA LYS A 79 -6.51 -7.95 11.95
C LYS A 79 -5.79 -6.98 12.89
N ASN A 80 -4.88 -6.16 12.36
CA ASN A 80 -4.00 -5.32 13.20
C ASN A 80 -4.34 -3.81 13.12
N GLY A 81 -5.30 -3.40 12.29
CA GLY A 81 -5.66 -2.00 12.04
C GLY A 81 -5.04 -1.46 10.75
N PHE A 82 -5.73 -0.56 10.06
CA PHE A 82 -5.19 0.06 8.85
C PHE A 82 -4.21 1.18 9.19
N PRO A 83 -3.17 1.43 8.36
CA PRO A 83 -2.39 2.65 8.48
C PRO A 83 -3.31 3.89 8.36
N PRO A 84 -3.14 4.95 9.17
CA PRO A 84 -2.03 5.21 10.10
C PRO A 84 -2.27 4.76 11.55
N GLU A 85 -3.36 4.01 11.86
CA GLU A 85 -3.65 3.58 13.24
C GLU A 85 -2.58 2.63 13.79
N THR A 86 -1.99 1.83 12.91
CA THR A 86 -0.91 0.89 13.22
C THR A 86 0.29 1.14 12.31
N ASN A 87 1.49 1.20 12.90
CA ASN A 87 2.75 1.30 12.16
C ASN A 87 3.15 -0.07 11.60
N TYR A 88 3.66 -0.10 10.37
CA TYR A 88 4.06 -1.34 9.69
C TYR A 88 5.51 -1.30 9.23
N LEU A 89 6.20 -2.43 9.39
CA LEU A 89 7.50 -2.70 8.78
C LEU A 89 7.40 -3.95 7.92
N PHE A 90 7.58 -3.81 6.61
CA PHE A 90 7.68 -4.93 5.68
C PHE A 90 9.15 -5.26 5.42
N LEU A 91 9.50 -6.55 5.44
CA LEU A 91 10.88 -7.03 5.31
C LEU A 91 11.31 -7.36 3.86
N GLY A 92 10.39 -7.26 2.90
CA GLY A 92 10.63 -7.54 1.47
C GLY A 92 9.49 -8.32 0.84
#